data_AF-A0AAV0C3A3-F1
#
_entry.id   AF-A0AAV0C3A3-F1
#
_cell.length_a   1.000
_cell.length_b   1.000
_cell.length_c   1.000
_cell.angle_alpha   90.00
_cell.angle_beta   90.00
_cell.angle_gamma   90.00
#
_symmetry.space_group_name_H-M   'P 1'
#
loop_
_entity.id
_entity.type
_entity.pdbx_description
1 polymer ?
#
loop_
_entity_poly.entity_id
_entity_poly.type
_entity_poly.pdbx_seq_one_letter_code
_entity_poly.pdbx_strand_id
1 'polypeptide(L)'
;MWTRVKPNYILREGSSINQLRILSLQVGYFRHSHFQTKPQTGSDDVSHSATEFAKRKVQSIIGIFWDLGNNKPPRTLPPFEAATKIRKAAEQFGFVRYMIAYANEHALSYVPPAVKKKRKECKMSNDLEYTCRVCGRRFYANEKLINHFKQIHERENMKRVNQIESARGSRRVNLVAKYATKMHKFKSASRDILSPKVGYGLADELRRAGFWVKCVPNKPDASDIGIRDHLLDMMDKKMVDCVLLISDDLNFVEVLEEAKSRCLRTVVISDVREGALKRTADASFSWEEVVMEKAKKEAVAVVGRWKDRDMLKTLEWTYDPERQKILFII
;
A
#
# COMPACT_ATOMS: atom_id res chain seq x y z
N MET A 1 -16.64 73.93 1.45
CA MET A 1 -15.46 73.91 0.56
C MET A 1 -15.45 72.61 -0.22
N TRP A 2 -15.65 72.72 -1.53
CA TRP A 2 -15.28 71.80 -2.62
C TRP A 2 -15.79 70.34 -2.63
N THR A 3 -16.75 70.14 -3.54
CA THR A 3 -17.16 68.92 -4.23
C THR A 3 -16.11 68.45 -5.27
N ARG A 4 -16.10 67.16 -5.62
CA ARG A 4 -16.01 66.56 -6.99
C ARG A 4 -15.67 65.07 -6.90
N VAL A 5 -16.55 64.14 -7.32
CA VAL A 5 -16.86 63.68 -8.70
C VAL A 5 -15.76 62.79 -9.30
N LYS A 6 -16.16 61.55 -9.65
CA LYS A 6 -15.40 60.49 -10.36
C LYS A 6 -14.97 60.92 -11.77
N PRO A 7 -14.08 60.16 -12.45
CA PRO A 7 -14.60 59.48 -13.64
C PRO A 7 -14.03 58.07 -13.90
N ASN A 8 -14.87 57.31 -14.62
CA ASN A 8 -14.58 56.08 -15.34
C ASN A 8 -13.51 56.29 -16.42
N TYR A 9 -12.72 55.25 -16.70
CA TYR A 9 -12.25 54.96 -18.05
C TYR A 9 -12.44 53.47 -18.37
N ILE A 10 -13.20 53.24 -19.44
CA ILE A 10 -13.40 51.97 -20.14
C ILE A 10 -12.54 52.05 -21.41
N LEU A 11 -11.66 51.06 -21.63
CA LEU A 11 -11.18 50.59 -22.94
C LEU A 11 -10.83 49.10 -22.75
N ARG A 12 -11.73 48.15 -23.07
CA ARG A 12 -11.89 47.41 -24.34
C ARG A 12 -10.67 46.63 -24.83
N GLU A 13 -10.87 45.30 -24.80
CA GLU A 13 -10.50 44.26 -25.77
C GLU A 13 -9.01 43.95 -26.04
N GLY A 14 -8.64 42.69 -25.80
CA GLY A 14 -7.36 42.12 -26.20
C GLY A 14 -7.12 40.73 -25.63
N SER A 15 -7.60 39.71 -26.34
CA SER A 15 -7.31 38.29 -26.18
C SER A 15 -5.82 37.99 -25.94
N SER A 16 -5.49 37.05 -25.04
CA SER A 16 -4.55 35.95 -25.35
C SER A 16 -4.40 35.01 -24.16
N ILE A 17 -4.92 33.79 -24.34
CA ILE A 17 -4.48 32.55 -23.70
C ILE A 17 -2.97 32.41 -23.95
N ASN A 18 -2.16 32.26 -22.90
CA ASN A 18 -0.85 31.59 -22.87
C ASN A 18 -0.24 31.82 -21.46
N GLN A 19 0.49 30.95 -20.79
CA GLN A 19 0.98 29.59 -20.99
C GLN A 19 1.69 29.30 -19.66
N LEU A 20 1.09 28.50 -18.76
CA LEU A 20 1.90 27.88 -17.70
C LEU A 20 2.31 26.50 -18.22
N ARG A 21 3.55 26.48 -18.72
CA ARG A 21 4.23 25.33 -19.30
C ARG A 21 4.15 24.12 -18.39
N ILE A 22 3.50 23.10 -18.90
CA ILE A 22 3.71 21.71 -18.52
C ILE A 22 5.18 21.40 -18.85
N LEU A 23 6.02 21.31 -17.82
CA LEU A 23 7.31 20.66 -17.94
C LEU A 23 7.08 19.15 -17.89
N SER A 24 7.06 18.56 -19.07
CA SER A 24 7.18 17.13 -19.32
C SER A 24 8.48 16.62 -18.69
N LEU A 25 8.36 15.91 -17.57
CA LEU A 25 9.46 15.12 -17.03
C LEU A 25 9.44 13.75 -17.70
N GLN A 26 10.41 13.61 -18.59
CA GLN A 26 10.66 12.49 -19.47
C GLN A 26 10.77 11.18 -18.70
N VAL A 27 10.10 10.17 -19.25
CA VAL A 27 10.26 8.75 -18.94
C VAL A 27 11.74 8.40 -19.12
N GLY A 28 12.42 8.18 -18.00
CA GLY A 28 13.78 7.64 -17.97
C GLY A 28 13.77 6.21 -18.49
N TYR A 29 14.19 6.04 -19.74
CA TYR A 29 14.57 4.76 -20.31
C TYR A 29 15.67 4.12 -19.45
N PHE A 30 15.32 3.06 -18.72
CA PHE A 30 16.33 2.17 -18.16
C PHE A 30 17.01 1.41 -19.30
N ARG A 31 18.18 1.91 -19.71
CA ARG A 31 19.15 1.23 -20.56
C ARG A 31 19.47 -0.13 -19.95
N HIS A 32 19.03 -1.20 -20.60
CA HIS A 32 19.59 -2.53 -20.41
C HIS A 32 21.01 -2.52 -20.98
N SER A 33 22.00 -2.62 -20.10
CA SER A 33 23.38 -2.89 -20.50
C SER A 33 23.45 -4.33 -21.04
N HIS A 34 23.47 -4.46 -22.37
CA HIS A 34 23.88 -5.68 -23.06
C HIS A 34 25.35 -5.95 -22.76
N PHE A 35 25.63 -6.86 -21.83
CA PHE A 35 26.90 -7.58 -21.80
C PHE A 35 26.81 -8.69 -22.84
N GLN A 36 27.48 -8.49 -23.98
CA GLN A 36 27.67 -9.55 -24.98
C GLN A 36 28.66 -10.58 -24.42
N THR A 37 28.16 -11.73 -23.99
CA THR A 37 28.96 -12.95 -23.88
C THR A 37 28.62 -13.85 -25.07
N LYS A 38 29.66 -14.19 -25.86
CA LYS A 38 29.58 -15.04 -27.05
C LYS A 38 28.97 -16.42 -26.72
N PRO A 39 28.24 -17.07 -27.66
CA PRO A 39 27.71 -18.40 -27.45
C PRO A 39 28.82 -19.44 -27.63
N GLN A 40 29.05 -20.25 -26.59
CA GLN A 40 29.70 -21.56 -26.74
C GLN A 40 28.63 -22.64 -26.62
N THR A 41 28.66 -23.51 -27.62
CA THR A 41 27.87 -24.73 -27.83
C THR A 41 28.09 -25.78 -26.74
N GLY A 42 27.03 -26.46 -26.32
CA GLY A 42 27.00 -27.63 -25.43
C GLY A 42 25.67 -27.67 -24.67
N SER A 43 24.63 -28.31 -25.24
CA SER A 43 24.12 -29.64 -24.87
C SER A 43 23.67 -29.75 -23.41
N ASP A 44 22.36 -29.93 -23.26
CA ASP A 44 21.63 -30.61 -22.18
C ASP A 44 21.57 -29.95 -20.79
N ASP A 45 20.59 -29.04 -20.59
CA ASP A 45 19.75 -28.95 -19.36
C ASP A 45 18.75 -27.77 -19.39
N VAL A 46 17.85 -27.71 -20.38
CA VAL A 46 16.87 -26.60 -20.52
C VAL A 46 15.42 -27.10 -20.63
N SER A 47 15.02 -28.06 -19.80
CA SER A 47 13.62 -28.51 -19.72
C SER A 47 12.86 -27.94 -18.51
N HIS A 48 13.55 -27.40 -17.50
CA HIS A 48 12.91 -26.90 -16.27
C HIS A 48 12.69 -25.38 -16.20
N SER A 49 13.43 -24.55 -16.95
CA SER A 49 13.31 -23.08 -16.88
C SER A 49 12.36 -22.49 -17.93
N ALA A 50 12.24 -23.13 -19.10
CA ALA A 50 11.31 -22.71 -20.16
C ALA A 50 9.84 -22.93 -19.78
N THR A 51 9.56 -23.91 -18.91
CA THR A 51 8.23 -24.22 -18.39
C THR A 51 7.73 -23.22 -17.34
N GLU A 52 8.62 -22.41 -16.74
CA GLU A 52 8.24 -21.43 -15.72
C GLU A 52 7.81 -20.08 -16.32
N PHE A 53 8.41 -19.69 -17.46
CA PHE A 53 8.01 -18.50 -18.22
C PHE A 53 6.79 -18.75 -19.13
N ALA A 54 6.65 -19.96 -19.68
CA ALA A 54 5.48 -20.35 -20.47
C ALA A 54 4.22 -20.62 -19.61
N LYS A 55 4.36 -20.76 -18.29
CA LYS A 55 3.28 -20.84 -17.30
C LYS A 55 2.89 -19.49 -16.69
N ARG A 56 3.18 -18.36 -17.35
CA ARG A 56 2.42 -17.12 -17.10
C ARG A 56 1.00 -17.28 -17.63
N LYS A 57 0.23 -18.14 -16.95
CA LYS A 57 -1.23 -18.09 -16.89
C LYS A 57 -1.56 -16.61 -16.70
N VAL A 58 -2.43 -16.04 -17.52
CA VAL A 58 -2.92 -14.66 -17.35
C VAL A 58 -3.50 -14.58 -15.93
N GLN A 59 -2.69 -14.12 -14.98
CA GLN A 59 -3.09 -14.00 -13.58
C GLN A 59 -3.85 -12.70 -13.46
N SER A 60 -5.06 -12.76 -12.91
CA SER A 60 -5.90 -11.58 -12.67
C SER A 60 -5.13 -10.56 -11.83
N ILE A 61 -5.14 -9.30 -12.26
CA ILE A 61 -4.50 -8.20 -11.53
C ILE A 61 -5.40 -7.78 -10.38
N ILE A 62 -4.87 -7.80 -9.16
CA ILE A 62 -5.59 -7.48 -7.94
C ILE A 62 -5.20 -6.11 -7.42
N GLY A 63 -6.23 -5.32 -7.09
CA GLY A 63 -6.11 -4.11 -6.26
C GLY A 63 -6.70 -4.34 -4.87
N ILE A 64 -5.88 -4.13 -3.84
CA ILE A 64 -6.28 -4.16 -2.43
C ILE A 64 -6.57 -2.74 -1.97
N PHE A 65 -7.77 -2.51 -1.45
CA PHE A 65 -8.22 -1.25 -0.89
C PHE A 65 -8.64 -1.46 0.54
N TRP A 66 -7.97 -0.77 1.45
CA TRP A 66 -8.22 -0.90 2.88
C TRP A 66 -8.69 0.42 3.46
N ASP A 67 -9.94 0.45 3.95
CA ASP A 67 -10.41 1.54 4.79
C ASP A 67 -10.02 1.29 6.25
N LEU A 68 -8.98 2.00 6.72
CA LEU A 68 -8.52 1.94 8.10
C LEU A 68 -9.37 2.81 9.03
N GLY A 69 -10.23 3.67 8.48
CA GLY A 69 -11.15 4.51 9.23
C GLY A 69 -12.08 3.66 10.09
N ASN A 70 -12.77 2.73 9.43
CA ASN A 70 -13.79 1.89 10.06
C ASN A 70 -13.31 0.46 10.31
N ASN A 71 -12.46 -0.11 9.44
CA ASN A 71 -12.02 -1.50 9.56
C ASN A 71 -10.53 -1.61 9.97
N LYS A 72 -10.30 -1.72 11.28
CA LYS A 72 -8.96 -1.81 11.88
C LYS A 72 -8.54 -3.27 12.09
N PRO A 73 -7.23 -3.58 12.02
CA PRO A 73 -6.76 -4.94 12.26
C PRO A 73 -7.11 -5.39 13.70
N PRO A 74 -7.40 -6.69 13.92
CA PRO A 74 -7.75 -7.23 15.22
C PRO A 74 -6.70 -6.91 16.29
N ARG A 75 -7.14 -6.64 17.51
CA ARG A 75 -6.25 -6.24 18.62
C ARG A 75 -5.20 -7.29 19.00
N THR A 76 -5.47 -8.54 18.69
CA THR A 76 -4.58 -9.69 18.95
C THR A 76 -3.48 -9.84 17.90
N LEU A 77 -3.62 -9.16 16.75
CA LEU A 77 -2.73 -9.31 15.60
C LEU A 77 -1.93 -8.02 15.35
N PRO A 78 -0.59 -8.07 15.32
CA PRO A 78 0.22 -6.92 14.93
C PRO A 78 -0.16 -6.44 13.52
N PRO A 79 -0.35 -5.14 13.24
CA PRO A 79 -0.74 -4.61 11.94
C PRO A 79 0.20 -4.98 10.78
N PHE A 80 1.51 -5.06 11.00
CA PHE A 80 2.41 -5.61 9.98
C PHE A 80 2.05 -7.07 9.59
N GLU A 81 1.76 -7.90 10.60
CA GLU A 81 1.36 -9.29 10.37
C GLU A 81 -0.02 -9.37 9.71
N ALA A 82 -0.97 -8.54 10.15
CA ALA A 82 -2.30 -8.40 9.55
C ALA A 82 -2.23 -8.05 8.06
N ALA A 83 -1.45 -7.02 7.72
CA ALA A 83 -1.21 -6.58 6.36
C ALA A 83 -0.55 -7.67 5.50
N THR A 84 0.38 -8.42 6.08
CA THR A 84 1.05 -9.54 5.38
C THR A 84 0.08 -10.70 5.14
N LYS A 85 -0.81 -11.01 6.09
CA LYS A 85 -1.85 -12.05 5.93
C LYS A 85 -2.86 -11.66 4.86
N ILE A 86 -3.32 -10.41 4.84
CA ILE A 86 -4.17 -9.88 3.76
C ILE A 86 -3.49 -10.06 2.41
N ARG A 87 -2.22 -9.66 2.30
CA ARG A 87 -1.48 -9.79 1.04
C ARG A 87 -1.40 -11.25 0.58
N LYS A 88 -1.06 -12.17 1.48
CA LYS A 88 -1.01 -13.61 1.19
C LYS A 88 -2.37 -14.19 0.79
N ALA A 89 -3.45 -13.71 1.39
CA ALA A 89 -4.81 -14.09 1.02
C ALA A 89 -5.16 -13.58 -0.38
N ALA A 90 -4.84 -12.32 -0.68
CA ALA A 90 -5.04 -11.72 -2.00
C ALA A 90 -4.23 -12.43 -3.10
N GLU A 91 -2.97 -12.79 -2.82
CA GLU A 91 -2.09 -13.55 -3.73
C GLU A 91 -2.69 -14.90 -4.17
N GLN A 92 -3.67 -15.47 -3.45
CA GLN A 92 -4.35 -16.69 -3.88
C GLN A 92 -5.35 -16.46 -5.02
N PHE A 93 -5.88 -15.24 -5.15
CA PHE A 93 -6.85 -14.89 -6.19
C PHE A 93 -6.15 -14.48 -7.50
N GLY A 94 -4.86 -14.14 -7.47
CA GLY A 94 -4.14 -13.54 -8.60
C GLY A 94 -2.92 -12.71 -8.19
N PHE A 95 -2.44 -11.88 -9.11
CA PHE A 95 -1.24 -11.06 -8.91
C PHE A 95 -1.59 -9.73 -8.26
N VAL A 96 -1.12 -9.51 -7.02
CA VAL A 96 -1.34 -8.26 -6.29
C VAL A 96 -0.42 -7.16 -6.85
N ARG A 97 -1.01 -6.20 -7.56
CA ARG A 97 -0.28 -5.06 -8.15
C ARG A 97 -0.45 -3.78 -7.33
N TYR A 98 -1.64 -3.56 -6.78
CA TYR A 98 -1.96 -2.35 -6.03
C TYR A 98 -2.34 -2.71 -4.62
N MET A 99 -1.71 -2.05 -3.66
CA MET A 99 -1.98 -2.20 -2.23
C MET A 99 -2.11 -0.79 -1.65
N ILE A 100 -3.34 -0.34 -1.43
CA ILE A 100 -3.61 1.03 -0.97
C ILE A 100 -4.41 0.97 0.31
N ALA A 101 -3.97 1.72 1.31
CA ALA A 101 -4.68 1.89 2.56
C ALA A 101 -5.03 3.36 2.75
N TYR A 102 -6.29 3.64 3.04
CA TYR A 102 -6.81 4.97 3.32
C TYR A 102 -6.95 5.12 4.81
N ALA A 103 -6.36 6.18 5.35
CA ALA A 103 -6.38 6.45 6.78
C ALA A 103 -6.72 7.91 7.03
N ASN A 104 -7.71 8.14 7.91
CA ASN A 104 -7.89 9.44 8.52
C ASN A 104 -6.82 9.66 9.63
N GLU A 105 -6.63 10.90 10.05
CA GLU A 105 -5.62 11.24 11.07
C GLU A 105 -5.91 10.52 12.42
N HIS A 106 -7.18 10.28 12.72
CA HIS A 106 -7.60 9.52 13.90
C HIS A 106 -7.26 8.01 13.83
N ALA A 107 -7.23 7.42 12.64
CA ALA A 107 -6.85 6.02 12.42
C ALA A 107 -5.33 5.84 12.55
N LEU A 108 -4.55 6.82 12.09
CA LEU A 108 -3.08 6.80 12.21
C LEU A 108 -2.59 7.07 13.63
N SER A 109 -3.35 7.80 14.44
CA SER A 109 -3.04 8.05 15.85
C SER A 109 -3.50 6.91 16.78
N TYR A 110 -4.23 5.92 16.27
CA TYR A 110 -4.72 4.79 17.07
C TYR A 110 -3.59 3.94 17.63
N VAL A 111 -3.62 3.71 18.95
CA VAL A 111 -2.70 2.80 19.65
C VAL A 111 -3.50 1.61 20.19
N PRO A 112 -3.19 0.35 19.78
CA PRO A 112 -3.89 -0.83 20.27
C PRO A 112 -3.92 -0.88 21.81
N PRO A 113 -5.04 -1.26 22.45
CA PRO A 113 -5.16 -1.31 23.91
C PRO A 113 -4.15 -2.24 24.59
N ALA A 114 -3.74 -3.33 23.95
CA ALA A 114 -2.66 -4.19 24.46
C ALA A 114 -1.33 -3.42 24.57
N VAL A 115 -1.05 -2.54 23.60
CA VAL A 115 0.09 -1.62 23.62
C VAL A 115 -0.13 -0.51 24.65
N LYS A 116 -1.36 0.00 24.83
CA LYS A 116 -1.67 0.95 25.92
C LYS A 116 -1.49 0.31 27.30
N LYS A 117 -1.89 -0.95 27.48
CA LYS A 117 -1.76 -1.73 28.71
C LYS A 117 -0.29 -2.04 28.98
N LYS A 118 0.45 -2.54 27.99
CA LYS A 118 1.92 -2.68 28.07
C LYS A 118 2.62 -1.35 28.34
N ARG A 119 2.14 -0.23 27.79
CA ARG A 119 2.65 1.12 28.11
C ARG A 119 2.29 1.56 29.53
N LYS A 120 1.14 1.16 30.08
CA LYS A 120 0.75 1.40 31.48
C LYS A 120 1.55 0.51 32.44
N GLU A 121 1.70 -0.77 32.13
CA GLU A 121 2.51 -1.75 32.86
C GLU A 121 4.00 -1.36 32.82
N CYS A 122 4.54 -0.93 31.67
CA CYS A 122 5.87 -0.33 31.59
C CYS A 122 5.96 1.05 32.26
N LYS A 123 4.88 1.84 32.34
CA LYS A 123 4.86 3.08 33.14
C LYS A 123 4.94 2.77 34.63
N MET A 124 4.31 1.69 35.09
CA MET A 124 4.42 1.22 36.47
C MET A 124 5.75 0.50 36.76
N SER A 125 6.45 0.00 35.72
CA SER A 125 7.83 -0.49 35.84
C SER A 125 8.91 0.58 35.54
N ASN A 126 8.52 1.81 35.19
CA ASN A 126 9.44 2.92 34.88
C ASN A 126 9.76 3.75 36.13
N ASP A 127 10.01 3.07 37.25
CA ASP A 127 10.82 3.63 38.33
C ASP A 127 12.33 3.65 37.96
N LEU A 128 12.66 3.29 36.71
CA LEU A 128 13.99 3.31 36.13
C LEU A 128 14.14 4.51 35.17
N GLU A 129 14.59 5.63 35.72
CA GLU A 129 15.48 6.66 35.14
C GLU A 129 15.73 6.62 33.61
N TYR A 130 15.45 7.72 32.89
CA TYR A 130 15.63 7.83 31.43
C TYR A 130 17.09 7.61 31.01
N THR A 131 17.44 6.38 30.61
CA THR A 131 18.84 6.00 30.31
C THR A 131 19.12 5.93 28.81
N CYS A 132 20.23 6.54 28.37
CA CYS A 132 20.69 6.48 26.99
C CYS A 132 21.27 5.10 26.66
N ARG A 133 20.67 4.37 25.74
CA ARG A 133 21.09 3.02 25.35
C ARG A 133 22.39 2.96 24.54
N VAL A 134 22.92 4.12 24.11
CA VAL A 134 24.20 4.20 23.38
C VAL A 134 25.38 4.36 24.36
N CYS A 135 25.25 5.21 25.37
CA CYS A 135 26.34 5.55 26.29
C CYS A 135 26.08 5.22 27.77
N GLY A 136 24.89 4.72 28.12
CA GLY A 136 24.50 4.36 29.49
C GLY A 136 24.21 5.53 30.42
N ARG A 137 24.27 6.79 29.96
CA ARG A 137 23.99 7.97 30.81
C ARG A 137 22.52 8.05 31.18
N ARG A 138 22.25 8.38 32.45
CA ARG A 138 20.91 8.55 32.99
C ARG A 138 20.49 10.03 32.95
N PHE A 139 19.21 10.27 32.70
CA PHE A 139 18.62 11.59 32.58
C PHE A 139 17.36 11.65 33.44
N TYR A 140 17.14 12.83 34.02
CA TYR A 140 15.97 13.08 34.87
C TYR A 140 14.70 13.38 34.05
N ALA A 141 14.86 13.80 32.79
CA ALA A 141 13.75 14.15 31.90
C ALA A 141 13.98 13.61 30.49
N ASN A 142 12.89 13.20 29.83
CA ASN A 142 12.92 12.66 28.46
C ASN A 142 13.49 13.67 27.45
N GLU A 143 13.16 14.96 27.58
CA GLU A 143 13.68 16.02 26.71
C GLU A 143 15.21 16.14 26.79
N LYS A 144 15.77 15.99 27.99
CA LYS A 144 17.23 16.01 28.20
C LYS A 144 17.90 14.80 27.54
N LEU A 145 17.27 13.62 27.60
CA LEU A 145 17.74 12.42 26.89
C LEU A 145 17.70 12.62 25.36
N ILE A 146 16.60 13.17 24.83
CA ILE A 146 16.45 13.44 23.38
C ILE A 146 17.51 14.44 22.91
N ASN A 147 17.68 15.55 23.65
CA ASN A 147 18.68 16.57 23.31
C ASN A 147 20.09 16.00 23.36
N HIS A 148 20.42 15.21 24.38
CA HIS A 148 21.69 14.50 24.45
C HIS A 148 21.91 13.58 23.24
N PHE A 149 20.89 12.80 22.85
CA PHE A 149 20.99 11.88 21.73
C PHE A 149 21.23 12.61 20.40
N LYS A 150 20.51 13.72 20.14
CA LYS A 150 20.68 14.56 18.95
C LYS A 150 22.04 15.27 18.93
N GLN A 151 22.48 15.80 20.06
CA GLN A 151 23.72 16.59 20.10
C GLN A 151 24.97 15.71 20.01
N ILE A 152 24.96 14.52 20.60
CA ILE A 152 26.15 13.66 20.68
C ILE A 152 26.08 12.54 19.65
N HIS A 153 25.09 11.66 19.78
CA HIS A 153 25.08 10.40 19.04
C HIS A 153 24.69 10.55 17.57
N GLU A 154 23.77 11.46 17.25
CA GLU A 154 23.41 11.77 15.87
C GLU A 154 24.58 12.43 15.12
N ARG A 155 25.26 13.40 15.73
CA ARG A 155 26.47 14.02 15.16
C ARG A 155 27.60 13.02 14.96
N GLU A 156 27.85 12.15 15.94
CA GLU A 156 28.86 11.10 15.81
C GLU A 156 28.52 10.08 14.71
N ASN A 157 27.24 9.69 14.60
CA ASN A 157 26.81 8.78 13.55
C ASN A 157 26.95 9.43 12.16
N MET A 158 26.58 10.71 12.03
CA MET A 158 26.76 11.48 10.80
C MET A 158 28.24 11.52 10.37
N LYS A 159 29.17 11.74 11.31
CA LYS A 159 30.61 11.69 11.02
C LYS A 159 31.05 10.33 10.47
N ARG A 160 30.53 9.23 11.02
CA ARG A 160 30.86 7.86 10.56
C ARG A 160 30.31 7.60 9.16
N VAL A 161 29.07 8.02 8.90
CA VAL A 161 28.42 7.88 7.58
C VAL A 161 29.18 8.67 6.53
N ASN A 162 29.49 9.94 6.80
CA ASN A 162 30.23 10.80 5.86
C ASN A 162 31.62 10.23 5.53
N GLN A 163 32.31 9.62 6.51
CA GLN A 163 33.59 8.95 6.26
C GLN A 163 33.45 7.71 5.36
N ILE A 164 32.40 6.91 5.55
CA ILE A 164 32.10 5.76 4.69
C ILE A 164 31.74 6.23 3.27
N GLU A 165 30.92 7.28 3.16
CA GLU A 165 30.48 7.85 1.89
C GLU A 165 31.63 8.45 1.09
N SER A 166 32.56 9.11 1.76
CA SER A 166 33.76 9.69 1.13
C SER A 166 34.80 8.64 0.71
N ALA A 167 34.75 7.43 1.28
CA ALA A 167 35.68 6.36 0.98
C ALA A 167 35.23 5.51 -0.22
N ARG A 168 36.20 5.03 -1.03
CA ARG A 168 35.98 4.15 -2.18
C ARG A 168 36.75 2.85 -2.05
N GLY A 169 36.31 1.80 -2.76
CA GLY A 169 36.99 0.51 -2.85
C GLY A 169 37.12 -0.24 -1.51
N SER A 170 38.23 -0.95 -1.32
CA SER A 170 38.53 -1.76 -0.12
C SER A 170 38.48 -0.94 1.18
N ARG A 171 38.88 0.34 1.12
CA ARG A 171 38.81 1.26 2.26
C ARG A 171 37.38 1.47 2.75
N ARG A 172 36.39 1.52 1.85
CA ARG A 172 34.98 1.63 2.21
C ARG A 172 34.50 0.37 2.95
N VAL A 173 34.84 -0.80 2.43
CA VAL A 173 34.47 -2.10 3.03
C VAL A 173 35.03 -2.21 4.46
N ASN A 174 36.30 -1.83 4.63
CA ASN A 174 36.95 -1.83 5.94
C ASN A 174 36.30 -0.84 6.93
N LEU A 175 35.90 0.35 6.48
CA LEU A 175 35.21 1.33 7.34
C LEU A 175 33.80 0.87 7.72
N VAL A 176 33.06 0.24 6.81
CA VAL A 176 31.75 -0.35 7.10
C VAL A 176 31.90 -1.45 8.15
N ALA A 177 32.86 -2.36 7.99
CA ALA A 177 33.14 -3.41 8.97
C ALA A 177 33.53 -2.83 10.34
N LYS A 178 34.41 -1.81 10.36
CA LYS A 178 34.84 -1.13 11.60
C LYS A 178 33.71 -0.46 12.36
N TYR A 179 32.75 0.15 11.65
CA TYR A 179 31.65 0.90 12.26
C TYR A 179 30.35 0.10 12.43
N ALA A 180 30.24 -1.10 11.87
CA ALA A 180 29.03 -1.92 11.86
C ALA A 180 28.34 -1.99 13.25
N THR A 181 29.07 -2.39 14.29
CA THR A 181 28.53 -2.51 15.65
C THR A 181 28.09 -1.17 16.23
N LYS A 182 28.84 -0.09 15.98
CA LYS A 182 28.51 1.26 16.50
C LYS A 182 27.29 1.84 15.79
N MET A 183 27.19 1.64 14.48
CA MET A 183 26.02 2.03 13.68
C MET A 183 24.79 1.21 14.08
N HIS A 184 24.95 -0.09 14.34
CA HIS A 184 23.86 -0.94 14.83
C HIS A 184 23.34 -0.48 16.20
N LYS A 185 24.24 -0.20 17.15
CA LYS A 185 23.87 0.36 18.47
C LYS A 185 23.13 1.70 18.36
N PHE A 186 23.62 2.60 17.51
CA PHE A 186 22.94 3.88 17.23
C PHE A 186 21.55 3.66 16.65
N LYS A 187 21.42 2.82 15.61
CA LYS A 187 20.16 2.52 14.94
C LYS A 187 19.14 1.86 15.87
N SER A 188 19.59 1.02 16.78
CA SER A 188 18.74 0.41 17.81
C SER A 188 18.22 1.48 18.77
N ALA A 189 19.10 2.30 19.33
CA ALA A 189 18.73 3.32 20.29
C ALA A 189 17.94 4.49 19.68
N SER A 190 18.17 4.85 18.41
CA SER A 190 17.45 5.93 17.74
C SER A 190 15.96 5.62 17.58
N ARG A 191 15.60 4.34 17.40
CA ARG A 191 14.20 3.89 17.34
C ARG A 191 13.46 4.10 18.66
N ASP A 192 14.17 3.97 19.78
CA ASP A 192 13.57 4.11 21.11
C ASP A 192 13.49 5.57 21.57
N ILE A 193 14.44 6.42 21.14
CA ILE A 193 14.64 7.79 21.65
C ILE A 193 14.13 8.87 20.68
N LEU A 194 14.44 8.78 19.39
CA LEU A 194 14.11 9.83 18.41
C LEU A 194 12.75 9.66 17.75
N SER A 195 12.26 8.43 17.63
CA SER A 195 10.89 8.18 17.20
C SER A 195 9.95 8.54 18.36
N PRO A 196 9.05 9.53 18.20
CA PRO A 196 8.09 9.87 19.24
C PRO A 196 7.32 8.61 19.66
N LYS A 197 7.12 8.37 20.96
CA LYS A 197 6.17 7.35 21.44
C LYS A 197 4.69 7.70 21.13
N VAL A 198 4.48 8.68 20.25
CA VAL A 198 3.19 9.21 19.83
C VAL A 198 2.75 8.41 18.60
N GLY A 199 1.59 7.77 18.71
CA GLY A 199 1.07 6.88 17.68
C GLY A 199 1.74 5.51 17.68
N TYR A 200 0.95 4.48 17.47
CA TYR A 200 1.47 3.24 16.91
C TYR A 200 1.94 3.64 15.50
N GLY A 201 3.12 3.23 15.04
CA GLY A 201 3.59 3.52 13.69
C GLY A 201 2.79 2.74 12.64
N LEU A 202 1.45 2.81 12.67
CA LEU A 202 0.55 2.02 11.84
C LEU A 202 0.85 2.29 10.36
N ALA A 203 0.97 3.57 9.98
CA ALA A 203 1.37 3.94 8.64
C ALA A 203 2.71 3.32 8.24
N ASP A 204 3.71 3.34 9.13
CA ASP A 204 5.04 2.83 8.83
C ASP A 204 5.08 1.30 8.80
N GLU A 205 4.28 0.61 9.62
CA GLU A 205 4.12 -0.83 9.57
C GLU A 205 3.41 -1.30 8.30
N LEU A 206 2.37 -0.57 7.87
CA LEU A 206 1.68 -0.85 6.62
C LEU A 206 2.57 -0.56 5.40
N ARG A 207 3.32 0.56 5.40
CA ARG A 207 4.33 0.85 4.38
C ARG A 207 5.40 -0.23 4.33
N ARG A 208 5.85 -0.73 5.50
CA ARG A 208 6.80 -1.85 5.59
C ARG A 208 6.22 -3.14 5.01
N ALA A 209 4.91 -3.36 5.10
CA ALA A 209 4.22 -4.48 4.48
C ALA A 209 3.98 -4.31 2.96
N GLY A 210 4.26 -3.12 2.41
CA GLY A 210 4.12 -2.79 0.99
C GLY A 210 2.86 -1.99 0.64
N PHE A 211 2.07 -1.56 1.63
CA PHE A 211 0.90 -0.72 1.38
C PHE A 211 1.30 0.74 1.13
N TRP A 212 0.69 1.33 0.11
CA TRP A 212 0.68 2.76 -0.08
C TRP A 212 -0.39 3.39 0.83
N VAL A 213 0.05 4.07 1.89
CA VAL A 213 -0.85 4.71 2.86
C VAL A 213 -1.19 6.12 2.41
N LYS A 214 -2.43 6.36 2.00
CA LYS A 214 -2.98 7.69 1.71
C LYS A 214 -3.62 8.27 2.97
N CYS A 215 -3.12 9.44 3.39
CA CYS A 215 -3.74 10.21 4.46
C CYS A 215 -4.90 11.01 3.88
N VAL A 216 -6.07 10.89 4.50
CA VAL A 216 -7.30 11.58 4.12
C VAL A 216 -7.67 12.59 5.22
N PRO A 217 -8.18 13.78 4.88
CA PRO A 217 -8.65 14.74 5.88
C PRO A 217 -9.74 14.13 6.79
N ASN A 218 -9.79 14.57 8.05
CA ASN A 218 -10.84 14.22 9.02
C ASN A 218 -12.17 14.89 8.67
N LYS A 219 -12.76 14.52 7.54
CA LYS A 219 -14.13 14.86 7.17
C LYS A 219 -14.94 13.56 7.14
N PRO A 220 -16.24 13.61 7.49
CA PRO A 220 -17.13 12.47 7.24
C PRO A 220 -17.02 12.08 5.75
N ASP A 221 -17.01 10.79 5.48
CA ASP A 221 -17.01 10.18 4.14
C ASP A 221 -15.81 10.49 3.24
N ALA A 222 -14.79 11.24 3.70
CA ALA A 222 -13.66 11.55 2.85
C ALA A 222 -12.83 10.30 2.48
N SER A 223 -12.80 9.30 3.36
CA SER A 223 -12.17 7.99 3.07
C SER A 223 -12.97 7.29 1.97
N ASP A 224 -14.29 7.26 2.14
CA ASP A 224 -15.24 6.61 1.24
C ASP A 224 -15.20 7.22 -0.16
N ILE A 225 -15.26 8.55 -0.26
CA ILE A 225 -15.14 9.28 -1.53
C ILE A 225 -13.77 8.99 -2.16
N GLY A 226 -12.69 9.05 -1.38
CA GLY A 226 -11.34 8.82 -1.89
C GLY A 226 -11.08 7.38 -2.36
N ILE A 227 -11.75 6.39 -1.76
CA ILE A 227 -11.72 4.99 -2.20
C ILE A 227 -12.60 4.82 -3.44
N ARG A 228 -13.83 5.35 -3.42
CA ARG A 228 -14.80 5.28 -4.53
C ARG A 228 -14.22 5.88 -5.81
N ASP A 229 -13.73 7.11 -5.75
CA ASP A 229 -13.17 7.81 -6.91
C ASP A 229 -11.96 7.05 -7.48
N HIS A 230 -11.12 6.50 -6.61
CA HIS A 230 -9.95 5.75 -7.04
C HIS A 230 -10.31 4.39 -7.64
N LEU A 231 -11.31 3.70 -7.09
CA LEU A 231 -11.84 2.47 -7.67
C LEU A 231 -12.43 2.73 -9.06
N LEU A 232 -13.25 3.77 -9.20
CA LEU A 232 -13.84 4.18 -10.48
C LEU A 232 -12.75 4.48 -11.52
N ASP A 233 -11.75 5.29 -11.17
CA ASP A 233 -10.62 5.60 -12.07
C ASP A 233 -9.83 4.34 -12.49
N MET A 234 -9.60 3.41 -11.56
CA MET A 234 -8.91 2.15 -11.86
C MET A 234 -9.74 1.21 -12.72
N MET A 235 -11.08 1.23 -12.57
CA MET A 235 -12.00 0.49 -13.43
C MET A 235 -12.08 1.09 -14.84
N ASP A 236 -12.17 2.42 -14.96
CA ASP A 236 -12.19 3.14 -16.24
C ASP A 236 -10.91 2.87 -17.06
N LYS A 237 -9.75 2.88 -16.38
CA LYS A 237 -8.45 2.60 -17.00
C LYS A 237 -8.16 1.11 -17.16
N LYS A 238 -9.07 0.22 -16.76
CA LYS A 238 -8.92 -1.25 -16.79
C LYS A 238 -7.60 -1.71 -16.17
N MET A 239 -7.26 -1.13 -15.01
CA MET A 239 -5.99 -1.40 -14.32
C MET A 239 -6.04 -2.63 -13.41
N VAL A 240 -7.25 -3.10 -13.07
CA VAL A 240 -7.50 -4.24 -12.18
C VAL A 240 -8.58 -5.14 -12.75
N ASP A 241 -8.42 -6.43 -12.57
CA ASP A 241 -9.41 -7.46 -12.92
C ASP A 241 -10.20 -7.92 -11.69
N CYS A 242 -9.63 -7.72 -10.50
CA CYS A 242 -10.22 -8.11 -9.23
C CYS A 242 -9.98 -7.03 -8.17
N VAL A 243 -11.05 -6.63 -7.49
CA VAL A 243 -11.04 -5.69 -6.38
C VAL A 243 -11.16 -6.46 -5.07
N LEU A 244 -10.20 -6.24 -4.16
CA LEU A 244 -10.28 -6.72 -2.79
C LEU A 244 -10.48 -5.52 -1.86
N LEU A 245 -11.68 -5.39 -1.30
CA LEU A 245 -12.08 -4.30 -0.42
C LEU A 245 -12.09 -4.76 1.04
N ILE A 246 -11.48 -3.97 1.91
CA ILE A 246 -11.45 -4.19 3.37
C ILE A 246 -12.16 -3.02 4.02
N SER A 247 -13.44 -3.19 4.31
CA SER A 247 -14.31 -2.20 4.94
C SER A 247 -15.57 -2.89 5.48
N ASP A 248 -16.17 -2.29 6.50
CA ASP A 248 -17.48 -2.69 7.03
C ASP A 248 -18.60 -1.73 6.59
N ASP A 249 -18.30 -0.71 5.80
CA ASP A 249 -19.25 0.33 5.41
C ASP A 249 -20.14 -0.09 4.24
N LEU A 250 -21.43 0.17 4.40
CA LEU A 250 -22.44 -0.14 3.37
C LEU A 250 -22.38 0.84 2.18
N ASN A 251 -21.72 1.99 2.33
CA ASN A 251 -21.56 3.00 1.28
C ASN A 251 -20.81 2.47 0.05
N PHE A 252 -20.07 1.37 0.19
CA PHE A 252 -19.33 0.74 -0.92
C PHE A 252 -20.16 -0.24 -1.75
N VAL A 253 -21.41 -0.55 -1.37
CA VAL A 253 -22.25 -1.50 -2.12
C VAL A 253 -22.44 -1.06 -3.57
N GLU A 254 -22.76 0.22 -3.79
CA GLU A 254 -22.93 0.79 -5.14
C GLU A 254 -21.67 0.61 -6.00
N VAL A 255 -20.49 0.81 -5.42
CA VAL A 255 -19.21 0.66 -6.12
C VAL A 255 -18.92 -0.80 -6.47
N LEU A 256 -19.33 -1.75 -5.61
CA LEU A 256 -19.20 -3.18 -5.90
C LEU A 256 -20.19 -3.64 -6.99
N GLU A 257 -21.41 -3.09 -7.01
CA GLU A 257 -22.38 -3.36 -8.08
C GLU A 257 -21.88 -2.82 -9.43
N GLU A 258 -21.29 -1.63 -9.44
CA GLU A 258 -20.64 -1.06 -10.62
C GLU A 258 -19.46 -1.93 -11.09
N ALA A 259 -18.61 -2.38 -10.17
CA ALA A 259 -17.50 -3.29 -10.47
C ALA A 259 -18.01 -4.61 -11.09
N LYS A 260 -19.09 -5.17 -10.56
CA LYS A 260 -19.73 -6.38 -11.10
C LYS A 260 -20.32 -6.17 -12.49
N SER A 261 -20.98 -5.02 -12.70
CA SER A 261 -21.54 -4.64 -14.01
C SER A 261 -20.45 -4.52 -15.07
N ARG A 262 -19.24 -4.13 -14.68
CA ARG A 262 -18.03 -4.07 -15.52
C ARG A 262 -17.27 -5.40 -15.62
N CYS A 263 -17.84 -6.48 -15.10
CA CYS A 263 -17.25 -7.82 -15.08
C CYS A 263 -15.94 -7.96 -14.28
N LEU A 264 -15.70 -7.08 -13.29
CA LEU A 264 -14.61 -7.29 -12.33
C LEU A 264 -15.04 -8.32 -11.27
N ARG A 265 -14.04 -9.04 -10.76
CA ARG A 265 -14.20 -9.93 -9.62
C ARG A 265 -14.11 -9.14 -8.33
N THR A 266 -14.94 -9.48 -7.35
CA THR A 266 -15.04 -8.72 -6.09
C THR A 266 -14.86 -9.62 -4.89
N VAL A 267 -13.91 -9.25 -4.02
CA VAL A 267 -13.67 -9.92 -2.73
C VAL A 267 -13.76 -8.90 -1.62
N VAL A 268 -14.49 -9.21 -0.55
CA VAL A 268 -14.67 -8.31 0.59
C VAL A 268 -14.13 -8.95 1.87
N ILE A 269 -13.37 -8.21 2.65
CA ILE A 269 -13.01 -8.58 4.01
C ILE A 269 -13.77 -7.65 4.97
N SER A 270 -14.70 -8.23 5.73
CA SER A 270 -15.59 -7.52 6.65
C SER A 270 -15.92 -8.40 7.86
N ASP A 271 -15.94 -7.81 9.05
CA ASP A 271 -16.30 -8.50 10.29
C ASP A 271 -17.80 -8.55 10.56
N VAL A 272 -18.61 -7.81 9.78
CA VAL A 272 -20.07 -7.86 9.85
C VAL A 272 -20.55 -9.23 9.35
N ARG A 273 -21.23 -10.01 10.21
CA ARG A 273 -21.64 -11.39 9.86
C ARG A 273 -22.57 -11.45 8.65
N GLU A 274 -23.55 -10.56 8.60
CA GLU A 274 -24.49 -10.42 7.49
C GLU A 274 -24.57 -8.95 7.08
N GLY A 275 -24.10 -8.65 5.88
CA GLY A 275 -24.08 -7.29 5.35
C GLY A 275 -24.40 -7.30 3.86
N ALA A 276 -25.03 -6.23 3.37
CA ALA A 276 -25.28 -6.05 1.93
C ALA A 276 -23.97 -6.17 1.14
N LEU A 277 -22.87 -5.64 1.68
CA LEU A 277 -21.53 -5.72 1.10
C LEU A 277 -21.06 -7.17 0.82
N LYS A 278 -21.32 -8.11 1.75
CA LYS A 278 -20.95 -9.52 1.58
C LYS A 278 -21.82 -10.24 0.54
N ARG A 279 -23.11 -9.93 0.49
CA ARG A 279 -24.05 -10.48 -0.50
C ARG A 279 -23.73 -9.99 -1.91
N THR A 280 -23.29 -8.74 -2.01
CA THR A 280 -22.92 -8.11 -3.27
C THR A 280 -21.53 -8.53 -3.75
N ALA A 281 -20.63 -9.06 -2.92
CA ALA A 281 -19.32 -9.55 -3.36
C ALA A 281 -19.41 -10.96 -3.99
N ASP A 282 -18.39 -11.37 -4.76
CA ASP A 282 -18.28 -12.77 -5.24
C ASP A 282 -17.72 -13.73 -4.17
N ALA A 283 -16.92 -13.18 -3.25
CA ALA A 283 -16.47 -13.86 -2.05
C ALA A 283 -16.34 -12.86 -0.90
N SER A 284 -16.59 -13.32 0.32
CA SER A 284 -16.42 -12.50 1.51
C SER A 284 -15.78 -13.29 2.64
N PHE A 285 -14.90 -12.64 3.40
CA PHE A 285 -14.22 -13.24 4.55
C PHE A 285 -14.30 -12.31 5.76
N SER A 286 -14.25 -12.87 6.97
CA SER A 286 -13.99 -12.08 8.19
C SER A 286 -12.50 -12.03 8.53
N TRP A 287 -12.10 -11.14 9.44
CA TRP A 287 -10.74 -11.13 9.96
C TRP A 287 -10.35 -12.45 10.61
N GLU A 288 -11.27 -13.09 11.33
CA GLU A 288 -11.03 -14.40 11.94
C GLU A 288 -10.67 -15.44 10.87
N GLU A 289 -11.37 -15.43 9.74
CA GLU A 289 -11.13 -16.35 8.63
C GLU A 289 -9.82 -16.07 7.91
N VAL A 290 -9.43 -14.80 7.78
CA VAL A 290 -8.13 -14.39 7.25
C VAL A 290 -7.00 -14.82 8.20
N VAL A 291 -7.20 -14.69 9.51
CA VAL A 291 -6.23 -15.10 10.54
C VAL A 291 -6.05 -16.61 10.58
N MET A 292 -7.14 -17.36 10.43
CA MET A 292 -7.14 -18.83 10.36
C MET A 292 -6.70 -19.38 9.00
N GLU A 293 -6.31 -18.51 8.04
CA GLU A 293 -5.98 -18.87 6.66
C GLU A 293 -7.09 -19.62 5.90
N LYS A 294 -8.34 -19.53 6.37
CA LYS A 294 -9.50 -20.14 5.68
C LYS A 294 -9.69 -19.52 4.30
N ALA A 295 -9.49 -18.21 4.20
CA ALA A 295 -9.50 -17.48 2.92
C ALA A 295 -8.52 -18.08 1.89
N LYS A 296 -7.37 -18.59 2.34
CA LYS A 296 -6.37 -19.22 1.46
C LYS A 296 -6.89 -20.52 0.85
N LYS A 297 -7.60 -21.33 1.63
CA LYS A 297 -8.17 -22.62 1.19
C LYS A 297 -9.37 -22.39 0.27
N GLU A 298 -10.25 -21.48 0.65
CA GLU A 298 -11.48 -21.20 -0.10
C GLU A 298 -11.23 -20.40 -1.39
N ALA A 299 -10.16 -19.61 -1.44
CA ALA A 299 -9.76 -18.88 -2.66
C ALA A 299 -9.63 -19.81 -3.87
N VAL A 300 -9.11 -21.03 -3.70
CA VAL A 300 -8.97 -22.00 -4.80
C VAL A 300 -10.33 -22.37 -5.39
N ALA A 301 -11.33 -22.62 -4.54
CA ALA A 301 -12.69 -22.94 -4.97
C ALA A 301 -13.38 -21.71 -5.61
N VAL A 302 -13.18 -20.51 -5.04
CA VAL A 302 -13.71 -19.25 -5.60
C VAL A 302 -13.16 -18.99 -6.99
N VAL A 303 -11.84 -19.10 -7.16
CA VAL A 303 -11.16 -18.91 -8.46
C VAL A 303 -11.58 -19.99 -9.46
N GLY A 304 -11.87 -21.21 -8.99
CA GLY A 304 -12.48 -22.27 -9.80
C GLY A 304 -13.83 -21.82 -10.37
N ARG A 305 -14.76 -21.41 -9.50
CA ARG A 305 -16.09 -20.91 -9.93
C ARG A 305 -16.01 -19.74 -10.89
N TRP A 306 -15.05 -18.84 -10.71
CA TRP A 306 -14.84 -17.74 -11.65
C TRP A 306 -14.45 -18.23 -13.04
N LYS A 307 -13.53 -19.20 -13.13
CA LYS A 307 -13.14 -19.80 -14.42
C LYS A 307 -14.29 -20.55 -15.07
N ASP A 308 -15.06 -21.29 -14.28
CA ASP A 308 -16.21 -22.03 -14.79
C ASP A 308 -17.26 -21.07 -15.35
N ARG A 309 -17.52 -19.96 -14.65
CA ARG A 309 -18.39 -18.88 -15.15
C ARG A 309 -17.87 -18.25 -16.44
N ASP A 310 -16.57 -17.97 -16.52
CA ASP A 310 -15.95 -17.41 -17.73
C ASP A 310 -16.01 -18.39 -18.91
N MET A 311 -15.83 -19.68 -18.66
CA MET A 311 -16.01 -20.74 -19.66
C MET A 311 -17.46 -20.84 -20.12
N LEU A 312 -18.43 -20.81 -19.20
CA LEU A 312 -19.86 -20.84 -19.54
C LEU A 312 -20.26 -19.64 -20.40
N LYS A 313 -19.81 -18.42 -20.08
CA LYS A 313 -20.02 -17.24 -20.93
C LYS A 313 -19.45 -17.40 -22.34
N THR A 314 -18.35 -18.13 -22.49
CA THR A 314 -17.75 -18.41 -23.80
C THR A 314 -18.57 -19.42 -24.60
N LEU A 315 -19.27 -20.32 -23.91
CA LEU A 315 -20.12 -21.37 -24.48
C LEU A 315 -21.57 -20.96 -24.69
N GLU A 316 -22.01 -19.84 -24.09
CA GLU A 316 -23.32 -19.25 -24.33
C GLU A 316 -23.46 -18.88 -25.81
N TRP A 317 -24.17 -19.73 -26.56
CA TRP A 317 -24.46 -19.51 -27.97
C TRP A 317 -25.39 -18.31 -28.10
N THR A 318 -24.84 -17.19 -28.58
CA THR A 318 -25.62 -16.02 -28.94
C THR A 318 -26.13 -16.21 -30.37
N TYR A 319 -27.43 -16.44 -30.51
CA TYR A 319 -28.10 -16.44 -31.81
C TYR A 319 -27.92 -15.08 -32.47
N ASP A 320 -27.18 -15.05 -33.58
CA ASP A 320 -27.00 -13.86 -34.42
C ASP A 320 -27.91 -14.01 -35.67
N PRO A 321 -29.09 -13.36 -35.68
CA PRO A 321 -30.03 -13.45 -36.79
C PRO A 321 -29.51 -12.81 -38.09
N GLU A 322 -28.49 -11.93 -38.03
CA GLU A 322 -27.90 -11.32 -39.23
C GLU A 322 -26.91 -12.26 -39.92
N ARG A 323 -26.14 -13.05 -39.13
CA ARG A 323 -25.27 -14.10 -39.69
C ARG A 323 -26.02 -15.21 -40.41
N GLN A 324 -27.25 -15.54 -40.00
CA GLN A 324 -28.06 -16.55 -40.69
C GLN A 324 -28.71 -16.03 -41.99
N LYS A 325 -29.02 -14.74 -42.10
CA LYS A 325 -29.57 -14.17 -43.35
C LYS A 325 -28.59 -14.27 -44.53
N ILE A 326 -27.29 -14.27 -44.27
CA ILE A 326 -26.25 -14.41 -45.31
C ILE A 326 -26.15 -15.85 -45.83
N LEU A 327 -26.57 -16.85 -45.05
CA LEU A 327 -26.54 -18.27 -45.44
C LEU A 327 -27.74 -18.71 -46.30
N PHE A 328 -28.75 -17.87 -46.48
CA PHE A 328 -29.95 -18.15 -47.30
C PHE A 328 -30.00 -17.36 -48.62
N ILE A 329 -28.89 -16.71 -49.03
CA ILE A 329 -28.79 -15.98 -50.32
C ILE A 329 -27.86 -16.72 -51.32
N ILE A 330 -27.78 -18.05 -51.23
CA ILE A 330 -27.19 -18.91 -52.27
C ILE A 330 -28.30 -19.82 -52.77
#